data_AF-A0A1B3NI51-F1
#
_entry.id   AF-A0A1B3NI51-F1
#
_cell.length_a   1.000
_cell.length_b   1.000
_cell.length_c   1.000
_cell.angle_alpha   90.00
_cell.angle_beta   90.00
_cell.angle_gamma   90.00
#
_symmetry.space_group_name_H-M   'P 1'
#
loop_
_entity.id
_entity.type
_entity.pdbx_description
1 polymer ?
#
loop_
_entity_poly.entity_id
_entity_poly.type
_entity_poly.pdbx_seq_one_letter_code
_entity_poly.pdbx_strand_id
1 'polypeptide(L)'
;MTAALGETELWVFGYGSLIWRPGFAFEESVPARLHGYHRSLCIFSHVHRGTPDRPGLVLGLDRGGICRGLAFRVAAARAEETVDYLRAREQATAVYLERRLPVRLGDGRNVTALVYIADRKHLQYAGRLPREQQLELVRHGRGSSGENPDYVLLTDEHLRKMGIFDPVLAGLAQALAPGAAPRPKL
;
A
#
# COMPACT_ATOMS: atom_id res chain seq x y z
N MET A 1 18.76 13.77 -34.31
CA MET A 1 17.79 14.64 -33.63
C MET A 1 17.67 14.16 -32.19
N THR A 2 18.35 14.84 -31.28
CA THR A 2 18.32 14.59 -29.83
C THR A 2 16.98 15.05 -29.28
N ALA A 3 16.11 14.11 -28.91
CA ALA A 3 14.93 14.44 -28.13
C ALA A 3 15.40 15.03 -26.80
N ALA A 4 15.02 16.27 -26.52
CA ALA A 4 15.20 16.88 -25.22
C ALA A 4 14.57 15.97 -24.16
N LEU A 5 15.33 15.59 -23.15
CA LEU A 5 14.82 14.94 -21.94
C LEU A 5 13.92 15.98 -21.25
N GLY A 6 12.66 16.04 -21.66
CA GLY A 6 11.65 16.84 -20.98
C GLY A 6 11.62 16.41 -19.53
N GLU A 7 11.67 17.39 -18.62
CA GLU A 7 11.64 17.20 -17.17
C GLU A 7 10.62 16.12 -16.80
N THR A 8 11.12 14.96 -16.39
CA THR A 8 10.29 13.75 -16.35
C THR A 8 9.29 13.86 -15.21
N GLU A 9 8.04 14.19 -15.55
CA GLU A 9 6.91 14.22 -14.65
C GLU A 9 6.83 12.92 -13.82
N LEU A 10 6.75 13.06 -12.50
CA LEU A 10 6.69 11.92 -11.58
C LEU A 10 5.23 11.58 -11.28
N TRP A 11 4.87 10.34 -11.58
CA TRP A 11 3.64 9.74 -11.08
C TRP A 11 3.94 8.73 -9.97
N VAL A 12 3.17 8.69 -8.90
CA VAL A 12 3.30 7.72 -7.80
C VAL A 12 2.00 6.94 -7.65
N PHE A 13 2.06 5.61 -7.63
CA PHE A 13 0.87 4.77 -7.41
C PHE A 13 0.70 4.41 -5.93
N GLY A 14 -0.39 4.88 -5.34
CA GLY A 14 -0.81 4.56 -3.97
C GLY A 14 -1.86 3.45 -3.94
N TYR A 15 -1.54 2.36 -3.24
CA TYR A 15 -2.45 1.23 -3.03
C TYR A 15 -2.75 0.92 -1.57
N GLY A 16 -1.99 1.47 -0.62
CA GLY A 16 -2.16 1.28 0.82
C GLY A 16 -2.22 2.62 1.54
N SER A 17 -1.35 2.83 2.53
CA SER A 17 -1.35 4.08 3.32
C SER A 17 -1.20 5.37 2.51
N LEU A 18 -0.56 5.33 1.33
CA LEU A 18 -0.47 6.50 0.45
C LEU A 18 -1.84 7.04 0.00
N ILE A 19 -2.90 6.22 0.02
CA ILE A 19 -4.25 6.65 -0.33
C ILE A 19 -4.79 7.71 0.66
N TRP A 20 -4.47 7.59 1.94
CA TRP A 20 -5.00 8.46 3.01
C TRP A 20 -3.93 9.26 3.75
N ARG A 21 -2.66 8.94 3.53
CA ARG A 21 -1.50 9.66 4.06
C ARG A 21 -0.36 9.62 3.03
N PRO A 22 -0.46 10.40 1.94
CA PRO A 22 0.58 10.46 0.92
C PRO A 22 1.88 11.01 1.51
N GLY A 23 1.81 12.09 2.29
CA GLY A 23 2.97 12.66 3.01
C GLY A 23 3.95 13.44 2.12
N PHE A 24 3.57 13.68 0.86
CA PHE A 24 4.27 14.53 -0.09
C PHE A 24 3.25 15.40 -0.83
N ALA A 25 3.72 16.49 -1.45
CA ALA A 25 2.88 17.37 -2.23
C ALA A 25 2.68 16.82 -3.65
N PHE A 26 1.45 16.91 -4.15
CA PHE A 26 1.08 16.50 -5.51
C PHE A 26 0.17 17.56 -6.13
N GLU A 27 0.21 17.67 -7.45
CA GLU A 27 -0.61 18.59 -8.22
C GLU A 27 -1.95 17.96 -8.64
N GLU A 28 -1.99 16.64 -8.69
CA GLU A 28 -3.16 15.88 -9.12
C GLU A 28 -3.22 14.52 -8.42
N SER A 29 -4.42 14.04 -8.08
CA SER A 29 -4.67 12.67 -7.65
C SER A 29 -5.83 12.07 -8.42
N VAL A 30 -5.60 10.93 -9.09
CA VAL A 30 -6.58 10.32 -10.00
C VAL A 30 -6.80 8.85 -9.62
N PRO A 31 -8.04 8.34 -9.59
CA PRO A 31 -8.28 6.90 -9.50
C PRO A 31 -7.48 6.15 -10.55
N ALA A 32 -6.87 5.03 -10.19
CA ALA A 32 -5.92 4.34 -11.07
C ALA A 32 -5.97 2.82 -10.91
N ARG A 33 -5.51 2.12 -11.95
CA ARG A 33 -5.44 0.66 -12.02
C ARG A 33 -4.05 0.21 -12.44
N LEU A 34 -3.46 -0.66 -11.64
CA LEU A 34 -2.22 -1.36 -11.94
C LEU A 34 -2.54 -2.82 -12.29
N HIS A 35 -2.13 -3.26 -13.48
CA HIS A 35 -2.29 -4.63 -13.93
C HIS A 35 -1.07 -5.49 -13.57
N GLY A 36 -1.30 -6.79 -13.36
CA GLY A 36 -0.24 -7.75 -13.04
C GLY A 36 0.12 -7.81 -11.55
N TYR A 37 -0.58 -7.04 -10.71
CA TYR A 37 -0.41 -7.03 -9.26
C TYR A 37 -1.76 -6.88 -8.56
N HIS A 38 -1.88 -7.41 -7.35
CA HIS A 38 -3.03 -7.24 -6.48
C HIS A 38 -2.57 -6.80 -5.09
N ARG A 39 -3.47 -6.11 -4.38
CA ARG A 39 -3.25 -5.72 -2.99
C ARG A 39 -3.34 -6.96 -2.11
N SER A 40 -2.39 -7.13 -1.18
CA SER A 40 -2.41 -8.23 -0.21
C SER A 40 -1.78 -7.80 1.11
N LEU A 41 -2.30 -8.28 2.25
CA LEU A 41 -1.65 -8.21 3.55
C LEU A 41 -0.52 -9.26 3.62
N CYS A 42 0.58 -8.99 2.91
CA CYS A 42 1.66 -9.96 2.68
C CYS A 42 3.03 -9.53 3.22
N ILE A 43 3.09 -8.43 3.99
CA ILE A 43 4.33 -7.91 4.55
C ILE A 43 4.24 -7.88 6.07
N PHE A 44 5.14 -8.60 6.75
CA PHE A 44 5.37 -8.41 8.18
C PHE A 44 5.93 -7.01 8.40
N SER A 45 5.31 -6.23 9.28
CA SER A 45 5.76 -4.88 9.62
C SER A 45 6.55 -4.92 10.92
N HIS A 46 7.87 -4.75 10.82
CA HIS A 46 8.77 -4.74 11.99
C HIS A 46 9.05 -3.34 12.54
N VAL A 47 8.53 -2.28 11.91
CA VAL A 47 8.84 -0.90 12.29
C VAL A 47 7.59 -0.06 12.46
N HIS A 48 6.76 0.06 11.42
CA HIS A 48 5.65 1.02 11.40
C HIS A 48 4.44 0.55 12.18
N ARG A 49 4.07 -0.72 12.05
CA ARG A 49 2.84 -1.29 12.63
C ARG A 49 3.13 -2.52 13.50
N GLY A 50 4.39 -2.74 13.84
CA GLY A 50 4.85 -3.79 14.73
C GLY A 50 6.32 -3.61 15.07
N THR A 51 6.90 -4.61 15.70
CA THR A 51 8.33 -4.75 16.01
C THR A 51 8.85 -6.08 15.47
N PRO A 52 10.18 -6.33 15.44
CA PRO A 52 10.70 -7.65 15.07
C PRO A 52 10.13 -8.79 15.92
N ASP A 53 9.96 -8.57 17.23
CA ASP A 53 9.44 -9.59 18.17
C ASP A 53 7.90 -9.73 18.13
N ARG A 54 7.20 -8.66 17.75
CA ARG A 54 5.74 -8.61 17.65
C ARG A 54 5.35 -7.94 16.32
N PRO A 55 5.51 -8.65 15.19
CA PRO A 55 5.30 -8.06 13.88
C PRO A 55 3.83 -7.70 13.67
N GLY A 56 3.63 -6.57 13.00
CA GLY A 56 2.35 -6.25 12.38
C GLY A 56 2.22 -6.92 11.02
N LEU A 57 1.09 -6.70 10.35
CA LEU A 57 0.83 -7.11 8.98
C LEU A 57 0.32 -5.92 8.16
N VAL A 58 1.05 -5.57 7.10
CA VAL A 58 0.75 -4.43 6.22
C VAL A 58 0.64 -4.85 4.76
N LEU A 59 0.15 -3.93 3.94
CA LEU A 59 -0.14 -4.21 2.53
C LEU A 59 1.14 -4.19 1.69
N GLY A 60 1.24 -5.15 0.77
CA GLY A 60 2.11 -5.07 -0.39
C GLY A 60 1.32 -5.28 -1.68
N LEU A 61 1.98 -5.02 -2.81
CA LEU A 61 1.53 -5.48 -4.12
C LEU A 61 2.21 -6.81 -4.43
N ASP A 62 1.43 -7.88 -4.43
CA ASP A 62 1.89 -9.21 -4.85
C ASP A 62 1.49 -9.50 -6.30
N ARG A 63 2.17 -10.43 -6.94
CA ARG A 63 2.03 -10.74 -8.37
C ARG A 63 0.64 -11.27 -8.72
N GLY A 64 0.17 -10.91 -9.90
CA GLY A 64 -1.09 -11.35 -10.49
C GLY A 64 -2.26 -10.43 -10.18
N GLY A 65 -3.30 -10.48 -11.01
CA GLY A 65 -4.53 -9.71 -10.82
C GLY A 65 -4.43 -8.24 -11.20
N ILE A 66 -5.28 -7.42 -10.57
CA ILE A 66 -5.38 -5.98 -10.79
C ILE A 66 -5.53 -5.30 -9.43
N CYS A 67 -4.78 -4.22 -9.21
CA CYS A 67 -4.92 -3.37 -8.04
C CYS A 67 -5.56 -2.04 -8.44
N ARG A 68 -6.63 -1.65 -7.74
CA ARG A 68 -7.24 -0.32 -7.85
C ARG A 68 -6.70 0.56 -6.73
N GLY A 69 -6.27 1.78 -7.04
CA GLY A 69 -5.70 2.74 -6.10
C GLY A 69 -5.80 4.17 -6.61
N LEU A 70 -4.87 5.02 -6.18
CA LEU A 70 -4.69 6.40 -6.67
C LEU A 70 -3.35 6.52 -7.39
N ALA A 71 -3.29 7.35 -8.42
CA ALA A 71 -2.05 7.85 -8.98
C ALA A 71 -1.93 9.34 -8.65
N PHE A 72 -0.77 9.73 -8.12
CA PHE A 72 -0.46 11.11 -7.74
C PHE A 72 0.53 11.69 -8.74
N ARG A 73 0.21 12.85 -9.33
CA ARG A 73 1.11 13.60 -10.20
C ARG A 73 1.89 14.59 -9.37
N VAL A 74 3.21 14.52 -9.43
CA VAL A 74 4.13 15.36 -8.66
C VAL A 74 4.84 16.30 -9.61
N ALA A 75 4.89 17.59 -9.24
CA ALA A 75 5.62 18.60 -9.99
C ALA A 75 7.08 18.15 -10.20
N ALA A 76 7.63 18.37 -11.41
CA ALA A 76 8.99 17.95 -11.73
C ALA A 76 10.03 18.49 -10.72
N ALA A 77 9.86 19.74 -10.28
CA ALA A 77 10.72 20.39 -9.29
C ALA A 77 10.72 19.70 -7.89
N ARG A 78 9.74 18.83 -7.60
CA ARG A 78 9.61 18.09 -6.34
C ARG A 78 9.78 16.58 -6.51
N ALA A 79 10.10 16.12 -7.72
CA ALA A 79 10.16 14.70 -8.03
C ALA A 79 11.23 14.00 -7.19
N GLU A 80 12.44 14.56 -7.14
CA GLU A 80 13.57 13.98 -6.38
C GLU A 80 13.27 13.93 -4.88
N GLU A 81 12.85 15.05 -4.28
CA GLU A 81 12.45 15.14 -2.87
C GLU A 81 11.36 14.10 -2.52
N THR A 82 10.36 13.94 -3.39
CA THR A 82 9.28 12.97 -3.18
C THR A 82 9.79 11.53 -3.24
N VAL A 83 10.68 11.22 -4.19
CA VAL A 83 11.28 9.89 -4.30
C VAL A 83 12.11 9.59 -3.05
N ASP A 84 12.93 10.53 -2.58
CA ASP A 84 13.76 10.32 -1.39
C ASP A 84 12.92 10.16 -0.12
N TYR A 85 11.85 10.95 0.02
CA TYR A 85 10.86 10.77 1.08
C TYR A 85 10.25 9.37 1.05
N LEU A 86 9.81 8.90 -0.13
CA LEU A 86 9.22 7.57 -0.29
C LEU A 86 10.22 6.45 -0.02
N ARG A 87 11.48 6.62 -0.41
CA ARG A 87 12.56 5.67 -0.08
C ARG A 87 12.79 5.62 1.42
N ALA A 88 12.92 6.76 2.09
CA ALA A 88 13.07 6.79 3.55
C ALA A 88 11.88 6.15 4.28
N ARG A 89 10.67 6.37 3.77
CA ARG A 89 9.43 5.82 4.34
C ARG A 89 9.26 4.31 4.11
N GLU A 90 9.48 3.84 2.89
CA GLU A 90 9.14 2.46 2.48
C GLU A 90 10.36 1.52 2.53
N GLN A 91 11.59 2.04 2.47
CA GLN A 91 12.83 1.23 2.46
C GLN A 91 13.51 1.12 3.83
N ALA A 92 12.84 1.44 4.94
CA ALA A 92 13.40 1.23 6.29
C ALA A 92 13.95 -0.20 6.50
N THR A 93 13.42 -1.18 5.75
CA THR A 93 13.91 -2.56 5.73
C THR A 93 14.08 -3.13 4.32
N ALA A 94 14.00 -2.31 3.28
CA ALA A 94 14.07 -2.72 1.86
C ALA A 94 13.11 -3.85 1.42
N VAL A 95 12.02 -4.10 2.15
CA VAL A 95 11.03 -5.15 1.84
C VAL A 95 10.23 -4.88 0.56
N TYR A 96 10.24 -3.64 0.08
CA TYR A 96 9.61 -3.27 -1.19
C TYR A 96 10.65 -3.02 -2.28
N LEU A 97 10.34 -3.51 -3.48
CA LEU A 97 11.08 -3.21 -4.69
C LEU A 97 10.48 -1.97 -5.35
N GLU A 98 11.31 -0.94 -5.55
CA GLU A 98 10.97 0.23 -6.35
C GLU A 98 10.91 -0.13 -7.84
N ARG A 99 9.80 0.15 -8.50
CA ARG A 99 9.58 -0.13 -9.93
C ARG A 99 8.87 1.03 -10.62
N ARG A 100 9.19 1.25 -11.90
CA ARG A 100 8.41 2.10 -12.80
C ARG A 100 7.51 1.21 -13.65
N LEU A 101 6.20 1.31 -13.46
CA LEU A 101 5.22 0.42 -14.08
C LEU A 101 4.14 1.22 -14.81
N PRO A 102 3.59 0.69 -15.92
CA PRO A 102 2.45 1.31 -16.58
C PRO A 102 1.20 1.22 -15.71
N VAL A 103 0.52 2.34 -15.53
CA VAL A 103 -0.70 2.49 -14.74
C VAL A 103 -1.76 3.17 -15.60
N ARG A 104 -2.97 2.62 -15.60
CA ARG A 104 -4.12 3.20 -16.30
C ARG A 104 -4.92 4.08 -15.35
N LEU A 105 -5.03 5.36 -15.69
CA LEU A 105 -5.80 6.34 -14.94
C LEU A 105 -7.30 6.19 -15.23
N GLY A 106 -8.12 6.66 -14.29
CA GLY A 106 -9.58 6.58 -14.33
C GLY A 106 -10.20 7.42 -15.45
N ASP A 107 -9.50 8.45 -15.90
CA ASP A 107 -9.86 9.32 -17.02
C ASP A 107 -9.41 8.79 -18.39
N GLY A 108 -8.77 7.62 -18.44
CA GLY A 108 -8.34 6.97 -19.67
C GLY A 108 -6.88 7.17 -20.06
N ARG A 109 -6.14 8.07 -19.40
CA ARG A 109 -4.68 8.23 -19.62
C ARG A 109 -3.93 6.96 -19.20
N ASN A 110 -2.80 6.69 -19.85
CA ASN A 110 -1.82 5.70 -19.39
C ASN A 110 -0.53 6.44 -19.03
N VAL A 111 -0.02 6.20 -17.82
CA VAL A 111 1.19 6.85 -17.31
C VAL A 111 2.17 5.80 -16.82
N THR A 112 3.46 6.16 -16.74
CA THR A 112 4.44 5.34 -16.03
C THR A 112 4.59 5.89 -14.62
N ALA A 113 4.23 5.09 -13.61
CA ALA A 113 4.27 5.50 -12.22
C ALA A 113 5.36 4.76 -11.45
N LEU A 114 5.91 5.42 -10.44
CA LEU A 114 6.68 4.82 -9.35
C LEU A 114 5.75 3.97 -8.49
N VAL A 115 6.13 2.72 -8.27
CA VAL A 115 5.37 1.72 -7.55
C VAL A 115 6.30 0.93 -6.64
N TYR A 116 5.90 0.74 -5.38
CA TYR A 116 6.57 -0.14 -4.43
C TYR A 116 5.86 -1.49 -4.39
N ILE A 117 6.50 -2.54 -4.90
CA ILE A 117 5.94 -3.91 -4.94
C ILE A 117 6.60 -4.79 -3.88
N ALA A 118 5.93 -5.84 -3.41
CA ALA A 118 6.50 -6.73 -2.41
C ALA A 118 7.70 -7.51 -2.98
N ASP A 119 8.83 -7.51 -2.28
CA ASP A 119 9.93 -8.45 -2.57
C ASP A 119 9.61 -9.82 -1.97
N ARG A 120 9.22 -10.76 -2.83
CA ARG A 120 8.88 -12.14 -2.43
C ARG A 120 10.08 -12.95 -1.92
N LYS A 121 11.31 -12.45 -2.08
CA LYS A 121 12.52 -13.08 -1.56
C LYS A 121 12.92 -12.55 -0.19
N HIS A 122 12.28 -11.47 0.27
CA HIS A 122 12.63 -10.82 1.52
C HIS A 122 12.09 -11.57 2.73
N LEU A 123 12.82 -11.55 3.85
CA LEU A 123 12.42 -12.26 5.08
C LEU A 123 11.08 -11.78 5.68
N GLN A 124 10.70 -10.54 5.40
CA GLN A 124 9.43 -9.95 5.83
C GLN A 124 8.25 -10.26 4.88
N TYR A 125 8.48 -10.97 3.78
CA TYR A 125 7.38 -11.40 2.93
C TYR A 125 6.64 -12.57 3.58
N ALA A 126 5.44 -12.30 4.05
CA ALA A 126 4.55 -13.26 4.71
C ALA A 126 3.79 -14.14 3.71
N GLY A 127 3.74 -13.75 2.44
CA GLY A 127 2.90 -14.41 1.45
C GLY A 127 1.42 -14.34 1.81
N ARG A 128 0.69 -15.44 1.57
CA ARG A 128 -0.73 -15.55 1.91
C ARG A 128 -0.88 -16.28 3.25
N LEU A 129 -1.39 -15.58 4.25
CA LEU A 129 -1.69 -16.15 5.56
C LEU A 129 -3.19 -16.51 5.70
N PRO A 130 -3.56 -17.51 6.52
CA PRO A 130 -4.94 -17.73 6.95
C PRO A 130 -5.53 -16.49 7.63
N ARG A 131 -6.85 -16.29 7.51
CA ARG A 131 -7.52 -15.09 8.02
C ARG A 131 -7.31 -14.92 9.53
N GLU A 132 -7.34 -16.00 10.28
CA GLU A 132 -7.17 -16.00 11.73
C GLU A 132 -5.79 -15.46 12.12
N GLN A 133 -4.74 -15.90 11.41
CA GLN A 133 -3.37 -15.42 11.63
C GLN A 133 -3.23 -13.95 11.22
N GLN A 134 -3.82 -13.54 10.09
CA GLN A 134 -3.84 -12.13 9.69
C GLN A 134 -4.48 -11.27 10.79
N LEU A 135 -5.62 -11.71 11.33
CA LEU A 135 -6.34 -11.00 12.36
C LEU A 135 -5.55 -10.93 13.67
N GLU A 136 -4.88 -12.00 14.08
CA GLU A 136 -4.03 -12.02 15.26
C GLU A 136 -2.86 -11.03 15.16
N LEU A 137 -2.12 -11.08 14.04
CA LEU A 137 -1.02 -10.15 13.77
C LEU A 137 -1.50 -8.70 13.74
N VAL A 138 -2.61 -8.44 13.05
CA VAL A 138 -3.20 -7.10 12.99
C VAL A 138 -3.66 -6.64 14.37
N ARG A 139 -4.29 -7.48 15.19
CA ARG A 139 -4.79 -7.09 16.52
C ARG A 139 -3.69 -6.68 17.49
N HIS A 140 -2.54 -7.33 17.41
CA HIS A 140 -1.46 -7.16 18.38
C HIS A 140 -0.29 -6.30 17.88
N GLY A 141 -0.24 -5.99 16.59
CA GLY A 141 0.79 -5.16 15.99
C GLY A 141 0.69 -3.70 16.44
N ARG A 142 1.78 -3.17 16.99
CA ARG A 142 1.97 -1.74 17.27
C ARG A 142 3.41 -1.38 16.95
N GLY A 143 3.61 -0.33 16.16
CA GLY A 143 4.93 0.17 15.80
C GLY A 143 5.05 1.68 15.94
N SER A 144 6.11 2.24 15.37
CA SER A 144 6.42 3.67 15.41
C SER A 144 5.34 4.56 14.79
N SER A 145 4.51 4.01 13.90
CA SER A 145 3.41 4.71 13.24
C SER A 145 2.04 4.43 13.86
N GLY A 146 2.01 3.78 15.03
CA GLY A 146 0.80 3.48 15.80
C GLY A 146 0.31 2.04 15.66
N GLU A 147 -0.95 1.83 16.02
CA GLU A 147 -1.63 0.54 16.06
C GLU A 147 -1.87 -0.03 14.65
N ASN A 148 -1.69 -1.34 14.45
CA ASN A 148 -1.98 -1.99 13.17
C ASN A 148 -3.49 -2.11 12.87
N PRO A 149 -4.41 -2.28 13.84
CA PRO A 149 -5.84 -2.22 13.58
C PRO A 149 -6.25 -0.91 12.89
N ASP A 150 -5.74 0.23 13.37
CA ASP A 150 -6.01 1.54 12.77
C ASP A 150 -5.60 1.59 11.30
N TYR A 151 -4.44 1.00 10.96
CA TYR A 151 -3.98 0.91 9.58
C TYR A 151 -4.98 0.17 8.68
N VAL A 152 -5.51 -0.96 9.15
CA VAL A 152 -6.49 -1.75 8.39
C VAL A 152 -7.81 -1.00 8.27
N LEU A 153 -8.32 -0.46 9.38
CA LEU A 153 -9.59 0.27 9.44
C LEU A 153 -9.57 1.53 8.55
N LEU A 154 -8.53 2.36 8.66
CA LEU A 154 -8.39 3.56 7.83
C LEU A 154 -8.24 3.22 6.35
N THR A 155 -7.49 2.16 6.03
CA THR A 155 -7.33 1.75 4.63
C THR A 155 -8.63 1.22 4.04
N ASP A 156 -9.35 0.36 4.74
CA ASP A 156 -10.68 -0.11 4.33
C ASP A 156 -11.66 1.05 4.13
N GLU A 157 -11.72 1.97 5.09
CA GLU A 157 -12.61 3.14 5.01
C GLU A 157 -12.35 3.98 3.76
N HIS A 158 -11.08 4.30 3.46
CA HIS A 158 -10.74 5.11 2.30
C HIS A 158 -10.97 4.36 0.98
N LEU A 159 -10.71 3.05 0.95
CA LEU A 159 -11.06 2.23 -0.22
C LEU A 159 -12.57 2.25 -0.47
N ARG A 160 -13.39 2.11 0.57
CA ARG A 160 -14.86 2.22 0.45
C ARG A 160 -15.31 3.59 -0.04
N LYS A 161 -14.72 4.69 0.47
CA LYS A 161 -15.00 6.05 -0.02
C LYS A 161 -14.67 6.22 -1.51
N MET A 162 -13.69 5.48 -2.02
CA MET A 162 -13.33 5.43 -3.43
C MET A 162 -14.18 4.45 -4.26
N GLY A 163 -15.16 3.75 -3.66
CA GLY A 163 -15.94 2.72 -4.33
C GLY A 163 -15.15 1.43 -4.63
N ILE A 164 -14.06 1.18 -3.90
CA ILE A 164 -13.23 -0.02 -4.03
C ILE A 164 -13.57 -0.96 -2.87
N PHE A 165 -14.08 -2.14 -3.19
CA PHE A 165 -14.30 -3.20 -2.22
C PHE A 165 -13.11 -4.16 -2.18
N ASP A 166 -12.50 -4.30 -1.01
CA ASP A 166 -11.45 -5.29 -0.73
C ASP A 166 -11.99 -6.29 0.31
N PRO A 167 -12.31 -7.53 -0.09
CA PRO A 167 -12.99 -8.48 0.80
C PRO A 167 -12.13 -8.90 2.00
N VAL A 168 -10.80 -8.87 1.87
CA VAL A 168 -9.89 -9.23 2.95
C VAL A 168 -9.89 -8.12 3.99
N LEU A 169 -9.67 -6.87 3.56
CA LEU A 169 -9.67 -5.73 4.48
C LEU A 169 -11.04 -5.51 5.12
N ALA A 170 -12.12 -5.61 4.36
CA ALA A 170 -13.48 -5.49 4.90
C ALA A 170 -13.78 -6.58 5.95
N GLY A 171 -13.36 -7.82 5.69
CA GLY A 171 -13.52 -8.93 6.62
C GLY A 171 -12.71 -8.76 7.91
N LEU A 172 -11.51 -8.17 7.84
CA LEU A 172 -10.72 -7.84 9.04
C LEU A 172 -11.28 -6.63 9.77
N ALA A 173 -11.64 -5.57 9.06
CA ALA A 173 -12.26 -4.37 9.63
C ALA A 173 -13.52 -4.71 10.44
N GLN A 174 -14.38 -5.58 9.90
CA GLN A 174 -15.55 -6.08 10.63
C GLN A 174 -15.18 -6.83 11.92
N ALA A 175 -14.11 -7.63 11.89
CA ALA A 175 -13.66 -8.41 13.06
C ALA A 175 -12.87 -7.58 14.09
N LEU A 176 -12.45 -6.37 13.74
CA LEU A 176 -11.78 -5.39 14.60
C LEU A 176 -12.76 -4.38 15.20
N ALA A 177 -13.99 -4.28 14.67
CA ALA A 177 -14.99 -3.36 15.17
C ALA A 177 -15.34 -3.66 16.65
N PRO A 178 -15.55 -2.62 17.49
CA PRO A 178 -15.97 -2.81 18.87
C PRO A 178 -17.23 -3.69 18.96
N GLY A 179 -17.19 -4.74 19.80
CA GLY A 179 -18.32 -5.67 19.99
C GLY A 179 -18.38 -6.86 19.03
N ALA A 180 -17.40 -7.05 18.14
CA ALA A 180 -17.30 -8.25 17.32
C ALA A 180 -16.98 -9.47 18.20
N ALA A 181 -18.00 -10.26 18.58
CA ALA A 181 -17.81 -11.54 19.24
C ALA A 181 -16.97 -12.48 18.35
N PRO A 182 -16.05 -13.28 18.91
CA PRO A 182 -15.38 -14.31 18.13
C PRO A 182 -16.46 -15.24 17.55
N ARG A 183 -16.50 -15.39 16.22
CA ARG A 183 -17.36 -16.41 15.61
C ARG A 183 -16.89 -17.78 16.14
N PRO A 184 -17.80 -18.63 16.62
CA PRO A 184 -17.43 -19.96 17.06
C PRO A 184 -16.77 -20.72 15.90
N LYS A 185 -15.74 -21.50 16.21
CA LYS A 185 -15.16 -22.45 15.26
C LYS A 185 -16.22 -23.53 14.99
N LEU A 186 -16.55 -23.75 13.73
CA LEU A 186 -17.35 -24.90 13.29
C LEU A 186 -16.54 -26.19 13.46
#